data_AF-A0A6P6Y436-F1
#
_entry.id   AF-A0A6P6Y436-F1
#
_cell.length_a   1.000
_cell.length_b   1.000
_cell.length_c   1.000
_cell.angle_alpha   90.00
_cell.angle_beta   90.00
_cell.angle_gamma   90.00
#
_symmetry.space_group_name_H-M   'P 1'
#
loop_
_entity.id
_entity.type
_entity.pdbx_description
1 polymer ?
#
loop_
_entity_poly.entity_id
_entity_poly.type
_entity_poly.pdbx_seq_one_letter_code
_entity_poly.pdbx_strand_id
1 'polypeptide(L)'
;MVDNDPTDNDLRIDPNVIASLCYDSYNRLGKSGKPNPRKNEYTVIAGLVEYREKTSPKVVCLTTGTKCFPNNVPYRHEDIVDCHAEPLLKRAFKCYLIEMINDWFDTNKNLDQFYDKVLSGRHYCLFVSQFPCGSFSRWKGDYQNNSKNKRIRVNRKPGRGEFCPKAACVHKIAKWRIFGLQGSRLFDIIGKPIIFNHIVIGNCETDNLETLDGFDLVKDYLTTDQKEYSKVANNLIDIKNLLKTIRHVEAPS
;
A
#
# COMPACT_ATOMS: atom_id res chain seq x y z
N MET A 1 36.12 -6.34 -1.20
CA MET A 1 34.81 -6.99 -1.07
C MET A 1 33.79 -5.90 -1.29
N VAL A 2 33.05 -5.97 -2.40
CA VAL A 2 32.13 -4.90 -2.80
C VAL A 2 30.86 -5.09 -1.96
N ASP A 3 30.68 -4.22 -0.97
CA ASP A 3 29.42 -4.05 -0.27
C ASP A 3 28.39 -3.52 -1.27
N ASN A 4 27.50 -4.39 -1.74
CA ASN A 4 26.37 -4.00 -2.57
C ASN A 4 25.33 -3.28 -1.69
N ASP A 5 25.27 -1.96 -1.85
CA ASP A 5 24.23 -1.07 -1.35
C ASP A 5 22.82 -1.58 -1.77
N PRO A 6 21.81 -1.70 -0.88
CA PRO A 6 20.48 -2.23 -1.23
C PRO A 6 19.64 -1.30 -2.13
N THR A 7 20.22 -0.25 -2.71
CA THR A 7 19.54 0.76 -3.53
C THR A 7 19.33 0.34 -4.98
N ASP A 8 19.02 -0.93 -5.24
CA ASP A 8 18.62 -1.36 -6.59
C ASP A 8 17.23 -0.76 -6.88
N ASN A 9 17.26 0.49 -7.35
CA ASN A 9 16.10 1.36 -7.61
C ASN A 9 15.39 1.01 -8.92
N ASP A 10 15.89 0.02 -9.67
CA ASP A 10 15.29 -0.37 -10.94
C ASP A 10 14.32 -1.54 -10.75
N LEU A 11 13.06 -1.30 -11.13
CA LEU A 11 12.07 -2.36 -11.13
C LEU A 11 12.52 -3.39 -12.16
N ARG A 12 13.03 -4.54 -11.70
CA ARG A 12 13.52 -5.64 -12.56
C ARG A 12 12.44 -6.28 -13.45
N ILE A 13 11.21 -5.76 -13.40
CA ILE A 13 10.02 -6.27 -14.09
C ILE A 13 9.32 -5.10 -14.75
N ASP A 14 8.86 -5.26 -15.98
CA ASP A 14 8.07 -4.22 -16.64
C ASP A 14 6.81 -3.88 -15.82
N PRO A 15 6.57 -2.60 -15.46
CA PRO A 15 5.33 -2.15 -14.82
C PRO A 15 4.06 -2.63 -15.52
N ASN A 16 4.07 -2.71 -16.85
CA ASN A 16 2.92 -3.19 -17.64
C ASN A 16 2.63 -4.65 -17.35
N VAL A 17 3.65 -5.48 -17.13
CA VAL A 17 3.47 -6.89 -16.73
C VAL A 17 2.79 -6.97 -15.37
N ILE A 18 3.20 -6.14 -14.41
CA ILE A 18 2.56 -6.07 -13.08
C ILE A 18 1.08 -5.69 -13.21
N ALA A 19 0.79 -4.66 -14.00
CA ALA A 19 -0.56 -4.17 -14.24
C ALA A 19 -1.46 -5.23 -14.89
N SER A 20 -1.00 -5.81 -16.00
CA SER A 20 -1.72 -6.86 -16.74
C SER A 20 -1.98 -8.06 -15.84
N LEU A 21 -1.01 -8.51 -15.04
CA LEU A 21 -1.22 -9.60 -14.08
C LEU A 21 -2.35 -9.30 -13.10
N CYS A 22 -2.43 -8.07 -12.57
CA CYS A 22 -3.50 -7.65 -11.67
C CYS A 22 -4.86 -7.55 -12.37
N TYR A 23 -4.92 -6.94 -13.57
CA TYR A 23 -6.15 -6.84 -14.34
C TYR A 23 -6.66 -8.21 -14.80
N ASP A 24 -5.78 -9.08 -15.30
CA ASP A 24 -6.13 -10.44 -15.71
C ASP A 24 -6.64 -11.27 -14.52
N SER A 25 -5.97 -11.15 -13.36
CA SER A 25 -6.43 -11.81 -12.13
C SER A 25 -7.80 -11.31 -11.71
N TYR A 26 -8.06 -10.01 -11.83
CA TYR A 26 -9.39 -9.44 -11.57
C TYR A 26 -10.43 -9.94 -12.58
N ASN A 27 -10.09 -9.99 -13.87
CA ASN A 27 -10.98 -10.41 -14.94
C ASN A 27 -11.38 -11.88 -14.82
N ARG A 28 -10.49 -12.75 -14.34
CA ARG A 28 -10.78 -14.17 -14.04
C ARG A 28 -11.78 -14.37 -12.88
N LEU A 29 -11.98 -13.38 -12.00
CA LEU A 29 -12.99 -13.48 -10.95
C LEU A 29 -14.40 -13.50 -11.54
N GLY A 30 -15.31 -14.20 -10.86
CA GLY A 30 -16.73 -14.22 -11.21
C GLY A 30 -17.38 -12.83 -11.24
N LYS A 31 -18.59 -12.74 -11.80
CA LYS A 31 -19.32 -11.47 -11.94
C LYS A 31 -19.83 -10.91 -10.60
N SER A 32 -19.97 -11.76 -9.58
CA SER A 32 -20.45 -11.36 -8.26
C SER A 32 -19.47 -10.40 -7.59
N GLY A 33 -19.95 -9.21 -7.23
CA GLY A 33 -19.14 -8.17 -6.56
C GLY A 33 -18.33 -7.27 -7.49
N LYS A 34 -18.41 -7.46 -8.82
CA LYS A 34 -17.87 -6.49 -9.79
C LYS A 34 -18.84 -5.33 -10.01
N PRO A 35 -18.35 -4.10 -10.25
CA PRO A 35 -19.22 -2.96 -10.50
C PRO A 35 -20.06 -3.20 -11.77
N ASN A 36 -21.32 -2.78 -11.73
CA ASN A 36 -22.21 -2.83 -12.88
C ASN A 36 -22.02 -1.58 -13.76
N PRO A 37 -21.50 -1.70 -15.00
CA PRO A 37 -21.29 -0.56 -15.88
C PRO A 37 -22.60 0.15 -16.24
N ARG A 38 -23.72 -0.58 -16.31
CA ARG A 38 -25.05 0.00 -16.60
C ARG A 38 -25.58 0.90 -15.49
N LYS A 39 -25.06 0.74 -14.27
CA LYS A 39 -25.38 1.58 -13.11
C LYS A 39 -24.32 2.65 -12.84
N ASN A 40 -23.34 2.81 -13.74
CA ASN A 40 -22.20 3.69 -13.58
C ASN A 40 -21.45 3.46 -12.25
N GLU A 41 -21.39 2.19 -11.84
CA GLU A 41 -20.62 1.77 -10.67
C GLU A 41 -19.14 1.66 -11.05
N TYR A 42 -18.27 1.94 -10.11
CA TYR A 42 -16.82 1.81 -10.28
C TYR A 42 -16.19 1.26 -9.02
N THR A 43 -15.01 0.67 -9.17
CA THR A 43 -14.20 0.22 -8.05
C THR A 43 -12.72 0.52 -8.32
N VAL A 44 -11.92 0.40 -7.27
CA VAL A 44 -10.46 0.47 -7.36
C VAL A 44 -9.93 -0.93 -7.14
N ILE A 45 -8.91 -1.30 -7.89
CA ILE A 45 -8.18 -2.55 -7.70
C ILE A 45 -6.87 -2.22 -7.00
N ALA A 46 -6.54 -2.97 -5.95
CA ALA A 46 -5.21 -3.00 -5.40
C ALA A 46 -4.69 -4.43 -5.45
N GLY A 47 -3.45 -4.61 -5.90
CA GLY A 47 -2.79 -5.90 -6.03
C GLY A 47 -1.42 -5.88 -5.38
N LEU A 48 -1.00 -7.02 -4.83
CA LEU A 48 0.36 -7.23 -4.37
C LEU A 48 0.97 -8.33 -5.23
N VAL A 49 2.00 -7.96 -5.99
CA VAL A 49 2.70 -8.88 -6.89
C VAL A 49 4.02 -9.27 -6.25
N GLU A 50 4.21 -10.57 -6.04
CA GLU A 50 5.47 -11.13 -5.59
C GLU A 50 6.35 -11.48 -6.79
N TYR A 51 7.64 -11.21 -6.68
CA TYR A 51 8.64 -11.64 -7.64
C TYR A 51 9.96 -12.05 -6.99
N ARG A 52 10.76 -12.82 -7.73
CA ARG A 52 12.09 -13.30 -7.35
C ARG A 52 12.96 -13.38 -8.61
N GLU A 53 14.29 -13.39 -8.45
CA GLU A 53 15.23 -13.36 -9.59
C GLU A 53 15.02 -14.46 -10.64
N LYS A 54 14.53 -15.65 -10.23
CA LYS A 54 14.43 -16.83 -11.10
C LYS A 54 13.00 -17.33 -11.29
N THR A 55 11.99 -16.55 -10.92
CA THR A 55 10.59 -16.97 -10.99
C THR A 55 9.74 -15.91 -11.64
N SER A 56 8.72 -16.33 -12.40
CA SER A 56 7.73 -15.40 -12.93
C SER A 56 7.01 -14.64 -11.80
N PRO A 57 6.70 -13.35 -11.99
CA PRO A 57 5.91 -12.58 -11.05
C PRO A 57 4.52 -13.19 -10.89
N LYS A 58 3.97 -13.14 -9.67
CA LYS A 58 2.63 -13.65 -9.36
C LYS A 58 1.86 -12.71 -8.44
N VAL A 59 0.55 -12.59 -8.68
CA VAL A 59 -0.34 -11.85 -7.78
C VAL A 59 -0.60 -12.71 -6.54
N VAL A 60 -0.15 -12.26 -5.37
CA VAL A 60 -0.39 -12.98 -4.08
C VAL A 60 -1.63 -12.46 -3.36
N CYS A 61 -1.99 -11.20 -3.57
CA CYS A 61 -3.20 -10.62 -3.02
C CYS A 61 -3.84 -9.69 -4.05
N LEU A 62 -5.17 -9.72 -4.13
CA LEU A 62 -5.96 -8.85 -4.98
C LEU A 62 -7.21 -8.43 -4.22
N THR A 63 -7.51 -7.13 -4.23
CA THR A 63 -8.65 -6.57 -3.50
C THR A 63 -9.29 -5.45 -4.29
N THR A 64 -10.56 -5.17 -3.99
CA THR A 64 -11.24 -4.00 -4.51
C THR A 64 -11.97 -3.23 -3.44
N GLY A 65 -12.18 -1.94 -3.65
CA GLY A 65 -13.02 -1.14 -2.75
C GLY A 65 -12.73 0.36 -2.76
N THR A 66 -13.75 1.14 -2.40
CA THR A 66 -13.76 2.61 -2.50
C THR A 66 -14.43 3.30 -1.31
N LYS A 67 -14.79 2.56 -0.26
CA LYS A 67 -15.60 3.08 0.85
C LYS A 67 -14.89 2.95 2.19
N CYS A 68 -15.21 3.84 3.12
CA CYS A 68 -14.88 3.71 4.53
C CYS A 68 -16.12 3.96 5.37
N PHE A 69 -16.08 3.49 6.62
CA PHE A 69 -17.15 3.71 7.58
C PHE A 69 -17.27 5.21 7.91
N PRO A 70 -18.49 5.77 7.99
CA PRO A 70 -18.71 7.17 8.38
C PRO A 70 -18.32 7.44 9.84
N ASN A 71 -18.04 8.70 10.19
CA ASN A 71 -17.69 9.08 11.56
C ASN A 71 -18.84 8.87 12.56
N ASN A 72 -20.08 9.06 12.12
CA ASN A 72 -21.25 9.11 13.00
C ASN A 72 -21.90 7.75 13.24
N VAL A 73 -21.32 6.68 12.69
CA VAL A 73 -21.83 5.32 12.88
C VAL A 73 -20.90 4.60 13.86
N PRO A 74 -21.40 4.16 15.03
CA PRO A 74 -20.61 3.34 15.94
C PRO A 74 -20.27 2.03 15.24
N TYR A 75 -18.99 1.66 15.27
CA TYR A 75 -18.52 0.39 14.73
C TYR A 75 -18.06 -0.51 15.87
N ARG A 76 -18.25 -1.82 15.70
CA ARG A 76 -17.83 -2.88 16.61
C ARG A 76 -16.38 -3.28 16.34
N HIS A 77 -15.80 -4.04 17.26
CA HIS A 77 -14.44 -4.54 17.09
C HIS A 77 -14.27 -5.41 15.82
N GLU A 78 -15.30 -6.17 15.44
CA GLU A 78 -15.30 -7.00 14.24
C GLU A 78 -15.43 -6.23 12.91
N ASP A 79 -15.79 -4.94 12.94
CA ASP A 79 -16.11 -4.20 11.72
C ASP A 79 -14.85 -3.80 10.91
N ILE A 80 -14.94 -3.93 9.59
CA ILE A 80 -13.93 -3.41 8.68
C ILE A 80 -14.23 -1.93 8.41
N VAL A 81 -13.55 -1.08 9.15
CA VAL A 81 -13.79 0.38 9.12
C VAL A 81 -13.30 1.04 7.82
N ASP A 82 -12.36 0.40 7.13
CA ASP A 82 -11.72 0.95 5.94
C ASP A 82 -11.67 -0.07 4.82
N CYS A 83 -12.60 0.07 3.88
CA CYS A 83 -12.82 -0.81 2.74
C CYS A 83 -12.33 -0.17 1.45
N HIS A 84 -11.32 0.70 1.50
CA HIS A 84 -10.54 1.03 0.32
C HIS A 84 -9.70 -0.18 -0.09
N ALA A 85 -9.45 -0.31 -1.39
CA ALA A 85 -8.69 -1.44 -1.93
C ALA A 85 -7.32 -1.59 -1.25
N GLU A 86 -6.56 -0.52 -1.05
CA GLU A 86 -5.19 -0.60 -0.53
C GLU A 86 -5.14 -1.06 0.95
N PRO A 87 -5.99 -0.54 1.86
CA PRO A 87 -6.13 -1.08 3.22
C PRO A 87 -6.63 -2.52 3.28
N LEU A 88 -7.58 -2.90 2.40
CA LEU A 88 -8.04 -4.29 2.30
C LEU A 88 -6.92 -5.20 1.82
N LEU A 89 -6.09 -4.76 0.87
CA LEU A 89 -4.93 -5.50 0.37
C LEU A 89 -3.98 -5.85 1.50
N LYS A 90 -3.68 -4.89 2.38
CA LYS A 90 -2.84 -5.16 3.55
C LYS A 90 -3.48 -6.20 4.48
N ARG A 91 -4.81 -6.15 4.69
CA ARG A 91 -5.51 -7.15 5.51
C ARG A 91 -5.44 -8.53 4.86
N ALA A 92 -5.68 -8.63 3.55
CA ALA A 92 -5.54 -9.86 2.79
C ALA A 92 -4.11 -10.42 2.87
N PHE A 93 -3.09 -9.57 2.76
CA PHE A 93 -1.71 -9.99 2.89
C PHE A 93 -1.36 -10.53 4.28
N LYS A 94 -1.97 -10.00 5.34
CA LYS A 94 -1.82 -10.59 6.67
C LYS A 94 -2.42 -11.99 6.75
N CYS A 95 -3.57 -12.24 6.12
CA CYS A 95 -4.14 -13.58 6.05
C CYS A 95 -3.21 -14.52 5.28
N TYR A 96 -2.69 -14.08 4.13
CA TYR A 96 -1.70 -14.83 3.34
C TYR A 96 -0.45 -15.20 4.17
N LEU A 97 0.09 -14.26 4.96
CA LEU A 97 1.22 -14.56 5.85
C LEU A 97 0.85 -15.56 6.94
N ILE A 98 -0.35 -15.46 7.52
CA ILE A 98 -0.81 -16.40 8.56
C ILE A 98 -0.94 -17.81 7.98
N GLU A 99 -1.47 -17.96 6.77
CA GLU A 99 -1.54 -19.25 6.07
C GLU A 99 -0.13 -19.84 5.89
N MET A 100 0.82 -19.05 5.39
CA MET A 100 2.21 -19.50 5.22
C MET A 100 2.87 -19.90 6.55
N ILE A 101 2.60 -19.16 7.63
CA ILE A 101 3.11 -19.47 8.98
C ILE A 101 2.52 -20.78 9.48
N ASN A 102 1.22 -20.99 9.29
CA ASN A 102 0.54 -22.23 9.70
C ASN A 102 1.10 -23.43 8.92
N ASP A 103 1.23 -23.34 7.59
CA ASP A 103 1.79 -24.41 6.76
C ASP A 103 3.21 -24.79 7.20
N TRP A 104 4.05 -23.79 7.48
CA TRP A 104 5.41 -24.01 7.99
C TRP A 104 5.39 -24.67 9.36
N PHE A 105 4.57 -24.15 10.28
CA PHE A 105 4.48 -24.65 11.64
C PHE A 105 3.94 -26.08 11.68
N ASP A 106 3.00 -26.42 10.82
CA ASP A 106 2.45 -27.77 10.73
C ASP A 106 3.52 -28.80 10.34
N THR A 107 4.46 -28.40 9.49
CA THR A 107 5.57 -29.27 9.04
C THR A 107 6.73 -29.31 10.06
N ASN A 108 7.15 -28.14 10.57
CA ASN A 108 8.39 -28.02 11.33
C ASN A 108 8.18 -28.01 12.87
N LYS A 109 6.96 -27.76 13.33
CA LYS A 109 6.57 -27.60 14.75
C LYS A 109 7.32 -26.50 15.50
N ASN A 110 7.92 -25.56 14.77
CA ASN A 110 8.57 -24.35 15.27
C ASN A 110 8.56 -23.28 14.16
N LEU A 111 8.98 -22.06 14.50
CA LEU A 111 9.07 -20.93 13.56
C LEU A 111 10.53 -20.55 13.24
N ASP A 112 11.48 -21.36 13.70
CA ASP A 112 12.89 -21.12 13.44
C ASP A 112 13.14 -21.18 11.93
N GLN A 113 13.95 -20.27 11.42
CA GLN A 113 14.27 -20.16 9.99
C GLN A 113 13.08 -19.89 9.07
N PHE A 114 11.85 -19.69 9.57
CA PHE A 114 10.68 -19.39 8.73
C PHE A 114 10.96 -18.23 7.78
N TYR A 115 11.51 -17.14 8.30
CA TYR A 115 11.88 -15.99 7.48
C TYR A 115 12.89 -16.39 6.40
N ASP A 116 14.00 -17.00 6.79
CA ASP A 116 15.13 -17.25 5.88
C ASP A 116 14.79 -18.28 4.79
N LYS A 117 13.91 -19.25 5.10
CA LYS A 117 13.53 -20.32 4.17
C LYS A 117 12.30 -19.98 3.33
N VAL A 118 11.34 -19.26 3.90
CA VAL A 118 10.05 -19.01 3.25
C VAL A 118 9.98 -17.63 2.64
N LEU A 119 10.41 -16.59 3.37
CA LEU A 119 10.23 -15.18 2.98
C LEU A 119 11.45 -14.57 2.31
N SER A 120 12.66 -15.04 2.62
CA SER A 120 13.89 -14.52 2.02
C SER A 120 13.88 -14.62 0.49
N GLY A 121 14.39 -13.58 -0.16
CA GLY A 121 14.42 -13.46 -1.62
C GLY A 121 13.06 -13.20 -2.29
N ARG A 122 11.98 -13.01 -1.52
CA ARG A 122 10.70 -12.49 -2.05
C ARG A 122 10.75 -10.97 -2.09
N HIS A 123 10.43 -10.42 -3.25
CA HIS A 123 10.21 -8.98 -3.43
C HIS A 123 8.74 -8.73 -3.75
N TYR A 124 8.24 -7.56 -3.39
CA TYR A 124 6.85 -7.20 -3.58
C TYR A 124 6.70 -5.87 -4.31
N CYS A 125 5.76 -5.83 -5.26
CA CYS A 125 5.33 -4.63 -5.94
C CYS A 125 3.85 -4.37 -5.62
N LEU A 126 3.54 -3.16 -5.14
CA LEU A 126 2.17 -2.72 -4.90
C LEU A 126 1.60 -2.17 -6.20
N PHE A 127 0.48 -2.71 -6.67
CA PHE A 127 -0.29 -2.15 -7.77
C PHE A 127 -1.57 -1.48 -7.23
N VAL A 128 -1.91 -0.30 -7.74
CA VAL A 128 -3.21 0.34 -7.50
C VAL A 128 -3.74 0.88 -8.82
N SER A 129 -4.97 0.56 -9.21
CA SER A 129 -5.54 0.94 -10.52
C SER A 129 -5.82 2.43 -10.69
N GLN A 130 -5.58 3.25 -9.65
CA GLN A 130 -5.67 4.70 -9.66
C GLN A 130 -4.81 5.26 -8.52
N PHE A 131 -4.58 6.58 -8.52
CA PHE A 131 -3.87 7.20 -7.41
C PHE A 131 -4.56 6.96 -6.05
N PRO A 132 -3.81 6.59 -5.01
CA PRO A 132 -4.36 6.39 -3.68
C PRO A 132 -4.92 7.71 -3.17
N CYS A 133 -5.99 7.64 -2.37
CA CYS A 133 -6.58 8.86 -1.85
C CYS A 133 -5.58 9.68 -1.01
N GLY A 134 -5.70 11.01 -1.09
CA GLY A 134 -4.78 11.96 -0.46
C GLY A 134 -3.50 12.25 -1.26
N SER A 135 -3.28 11.60 -2.42
CA SER A 135 -2.13 11.86 -3.32
C SER A 135 -2.17 13.21 -4.01
N PHE A 136 -3.36 13.75 -4.25
CA PHE A 136 -3.58 15.11 -4.69
C PHE A 136 -4.27 15.88 -3.58
N SER A 137 -3.99 17.18 -3.47
CA SER A 137 -4.63 18.09 -2.52
C SER A 137 -6.09 18.39 -2.90
N ARG A 138 -6.92 17.36 -3.07
CA ARG A 138 -8.36 17.50 -3.37
C ARG A 138 -9.19 17.83 -2.14
N TRP A 139 -8.67 17.59 -0.92
CA TRP A 139 -9.40 17.89 0.31
C TRP A 139 -8.45 18.12 1.50
N LYS A 140 -8.24 19.40 1.84
CA LYS A 140 -7.57 19.82 3.09
C LYS A 140 -8.67 20.05 4.13
N GLY A 141 -9.01 19.02 4.91
CA GLY A 141 -9.94 19.20 6.03
C GLY A 141 -9.32 20.15 7.06
N ASP A 142 -9.95 21.30 7.29
CA ASP A 142 -9.54 22.21 8.36
C ASP A 142 -9.96 21.64 9.72
N TYR A 143 -9.06 20.85 10.33
CA TYR A 143 -9.13 20.69 11.77
C TYR A 143 -8.52 21.96 12.40
N GLN A 144 -9.36 22.90 12.81
CA GLN A 144 -8.95 24.03 13.61
C GLN A 144 -8.46 23.51 14.97
N ASN A 145 -7.16 23.63 15.22
CA ASN A 145 -6.63 23.58 16.57
C ASN A 145 -5.87 24.89 16.79
N ASN A 146 -6.28 25.63 17.81
CA ASN A 146 -5.82 26.98 18.14
C ASN A 146 -4.34 27.01 18.56
N SER A 147 -3.40 26.83 17.63
CA SER A 147 -1.99 27.15 17.89
C SER A 147 -1.27 27.58 16.61
N LYS A 148 -0.67 28.77 16.65
CA LYS A 148 0.14 29.42 15.61
C LYS A 148 1.51 28.73 15.42
N ASN A 149 1.52 27.48 14.99
CA ASN A 149 2.72 26.82 14.47
C ASN A 149 2.33 25.99 13.25
N LYS A 150 3.15 26.05 12.19
CA LYS A 150 2.94 25.41 10.88
C LYS A 150 2.76 23.90 11.07
N ARG A 151 1.51 23.48 11.28
CA ARG A 151 1.16 22.13 11.72
C ARG A 151 0.93 21.26 10.50
N ILE A 152 1.67 20.16 10.41
CA ILE A 152 1.55 19.27 9.27
C ILE A 152 0.24 18.48 9.38
N ARG A 153 -0.56 18.52 8.31
CA ARG A 153 -1.92 18.00 8.29
C ARG A 153 -1.93 16.66 7.54
N VAL A 154 -2.38 15.60 8.23
CA VAL A 154 -2.66 14.31 7.60
C VAL A 154 -3.94 14.42 6.78
N ASN A 155 -3.86 14.23 5.47
CA ASN A 155 -5.05 14.14 4.62
C ASN A 155 -5.92 12.99 5.09
N ARG A 156 -7.23 13.25 5.17
CA ARG A 156 -8.26 12.24 5.44
C ARG A 156 -8.86 11.75 4.14
N LYS A 157 -9.53 10.60 4.20
CA LYS A 157 -10.14 10.02 3.01
C LYS A 157 -11.19 10.94 2.41
N PRO A 158 -11.21 11.11 1.09
CA PRO A 158 -12.34 11.72 0.41
C PRO A 158 -13.54 10.77 0.57
N GLY A 159 -14.68 11.33 0.96
CA GLY A 159 -15.96 10.62 0.99
C GLY A 159 -16.94 11.33 0.07
N ARG A 160 -17.85 10.57 -0.55
CA ARG A 160 -19.16 11.13 -0.92
C ARG A 160 -20.03 11.00 0.33
N GLY A 161 -20.48 12.12 0.91
CA GLY A 161 -21.24 12.13 2.17
C GLY A 161 -20.40 12.53 3.37
N GLU A 162 -20.78 12.03 4.56
CA GLU A 162 -20.17 12.43 5.84
C GLU A 162 -18.67 12.18 5.92
N PHE A 163 -18.02 12.98 6.75
CA PHE A 163 -16.58 12.97 6.96
C PHE A 163 -16.06 11.62 7.49
N CYS A 164 -14.96 11.12 6.91
CA CYS A 164 -14.28 9.91 7.35
C CYS A 164 -13.01 10.29 8.15
N PRO A 165 -12.91 9.96 9.45
CA PRO A 165 -11.80 10.43 10.29
C PRO A 165 -10.50 9.67 10.02
N LYS A 166 -10.52 8.66 9.15
CA LYS A 166 -9.37 7.79 8.89
C LYS A 166 -8.38 8.48 7.94
N ALA A 167 -7.09 8.29 8.21
CA ALA A 167 -6.01 8.76 7.35
C ALA A 167 -6.18 8.24 5.91
N ALA A 168 -5.81 9.09 4.95
CA ALA A 168 -5.83 8.76 3.53
C ALA A 168 -4.84 7.63 3.19
N CYS A 169 -5.09 6.92 2.09
CA CYS A 169 -4.32 5.73 1.71
C CYS A 169 -2.84 6.05 1.46
N VAL A 170 -2.50 7.22 0.91
CA VAL A 170 -1.10 7.62 0.67
C VAL A 170 -0.27 7.60 1.96
N HIS A 171 -0.80 8.14 3.07
CA HIS A 171 -0.12 8.13 4.38
C HIS A 171 0.05 6.71 4.92
N LYS A 172 -0.95 5.85 4.68
CA LYS A 172 -0.88 4.45 5.11
C LYS A 172 0.15 3.68 4.32
N ILE A 173 0.18 3.84 3.00
CA ILE A 173 1.15 3.22 2.10
C ILE A 173 2.57 3.64 2.48
N ALA A 174 2.80 4.93 2.72
CA ALA A 174 4.09 5.42 3.22
C ALA A 174 4.48 4.77 4.55
N LYS A 175 3.53 4.66 5.50
CA LYS A 175 3.76 3.94 6.77
C LYS A 175 4.13 2.48 6.53
N TRP A 176 3.49 1.79 5.58
CA TRP A 176 3.76 0.38 5.30
C TRP A 176 5.09 0.17 4.59
N ARG A 177 5.55 1.14 3.80
CA ARG A 177 6.91 1.10 3.24
C ARG A 177 7.97 1.13 4.34
N ILE A 178 7.76 1.91 5.41
CA ILE A 178 8.71 2.04 6.52
C ILE A 178 8.63 0.85 7.48
N PHE A 179 7.42 0.55 7.97
CA PHE A 179 7.24 -0.44 9.04
C PHE A 179 6.86 -1.85 8.54
N GLY A 180 6.64 -1.99 7.25
CA GLY A 180 6.20 -3.23 6.61
C GLY A 180 4.68 -3.46 6.62
N LEU A 181 4.26 -4.36 5.74
CA LEU A 181 2.87 -4.75 5.49
C LEU A 181 2.31 -5.70 6.57
N GLN A 182 3.16 -6.43 7.28
CA GLN A 182 2.80 -7.45 8.26
C GLN A 182 2.08 -6.87 9.50
N GLY A 183 2.43 -5.65 9.92
CA GLY A 183 1.94 -5.03 11.15
C GLY A 183 2.55 -5.63 12.43
N SER A 184 2.29 -5.01 13.58
CA SER A 184 3.02 -5.31 14.84
C SER A 184 2.95 -6.79 15.25
N ARG A 185 1.76 -7.37 15.34
CA ARG A 185 1.60 -8.74 15.83
C ARG A 185 2.30 -9.81 14.97
N LEU A 186 2.36 -9.61 13.66
CA LEU A 186 3.11 -10.51 12.77
C LEU A 186 4.60 -10.17 12.74
N PHE A 187 4.97 -8.91 13.00
CA PHE A 187 6.37 -8.53 13.13
C PHE A 187 7.06 -9.24 14.28
N ASP A 188 6.39 -9.39 15.43
CA ASP A 188 6.94 -10.11 16.59
C ASP A 188 7.24 -11.59 16.28
N ILE A 189 6.54 -12.16 15.30
CA ILE A 189 6.75 -13.55 14.83
C ILE A 189 7.82 -13.61 13.74
N ILE A 190 7.77 -12.69 12.78
CA ILE A 190 8.60 -12.70 11.57
C ILE A 190 10.00 -12.12 11.82
N GLY A 191 10.13 -11.23 12.81
CA GLY A 191 11.37 -10.58 13.24
C GLY A 191 11.93 -9.52 12.29
N LYS A 192 11.42 -9.42 11.06
CA LYS A 192 11.88 -8.49 10.01
C LYS A 192 10.70 -7.84 9.29
N PRO A 193 10.82 -6.57 8.85
CA PRO A 193 9.75 -5.89 8.13
C PRO A 193 9.60 -6.47 6.72
N ILE A 194 8.36 -6.70 6.28
CA ILE A 194 8.05 -7.09 4.90
C ILE A 194 7.58 -5.85 4.15
N ILE A 195 8.43 -5.32 3.29
CA ILE A 195 8.19 -4.10 2.54
C ILE A 195 7.92 -4.41 1.06
N PHE A 196 7.32 -3.45 0.36
CA PHE A 196 7.26 -3.44 -1.10
C PHE A 196 8.32 -2.46 -1.64
N ASN A 197 8.95 -2.84 -2.74
CA ASN A 197 10.04 -2.07 -3.35
C ASN A 197 9.50 -0.95 -4.26
N HIS A 198 8.39 -1.24 -4.95
CA HIS A 198 7.83 -0.35 -5.97
C HIS A 198 6.31 -0.22 -5.84
N ILE A 199 5.79 0.89 -6.38
CA ILE A 199 4.36 1.11 -6.57
C ILE A 199 4.08 1.33 -8.07
N VAL A 200 3.17 0.54 -8.63
CA VAL A 200 2.64 0.75 -9.98
C VAL A 200 1.24 1.33 -9.86
N ILE A 201 1.00 2.46 -10.53
CA ILE A 201 -0.31 3.09 -10.57
C ILE A 201 -0.91 2.94 -11.97
N GLY A 202 -2.05 2.26 -12.06
CA GLY A 202 -2.81 2.09 -13.30
C GLY A 202 -3.65 3.30 -13.66
N ASN A 203 -4.12 3.30 -14.93
CA ASN A 203 -5.13 4.21 -15.47
C ASN A 203 -4.84 5.70 -15.21
N CYS A 204 -3.59 6.10 -15.42
CA CYS A 204 -3.17 7.50 -15.32
C CYS A 204 -3.09 8.10 -16.72
N GLU A 205 -4.05 8.95 -17.08
CA GLU A 205 -3.85 9.91 -18.17
C GLU A 205 -2.73 10.88 -17.76
N THR A 206 -1.80 11.15 -18.66
CA THR A 206 -0.47 11.73 -18.41
C THR A 206 -0.44 13.16 -17.86
N ASP A 207 -1.58 13.80 -17.63
CA ASP A 207 -1.66 15.27 -17.58
C ASP A 207 -1.55 15.90 -16.17
N ASN A 208 -1.19 15.17 -15.11
CA ASN A 208 -1.17 15.73 -13.75
C ASN A 208 0.03 15.36 -12.87
N LEU A 209 1.15 14.92 -13.44
CA LEU A 209 2.33 14.54 -12.63
C LEU A 209 2.97 15.72 -11.89
N GLU A 210 2.87 16.94 -12.42
CA GLU A 210 3.42 18.16 -11.79
C GLU A 210 2.65 18.60 -10.53
N THR A 211 1.48 17.99 -10.23
CA THR A 211 0.61 18.38 -9.09
C THR A 211 0.54 17.34 -7.96
N LEU A 212 1.51 16.42 -7.90
CA LEU A 212 1.63 15.34 -6.89
C LEU A 212 2.00 15.86 -5.47
N ASP A 213 1.27 16.84 -4.96
CA ASP A 213 1.48 17.49 -3.65
C ASP A 213 1.34 16.52 -2.46
N GLY A 214 0.59 15.43 -2.62
CA GLY A 214 0.25 14.52 -1.52
C GLY A 214 1.44 13.76 -0.94
N PHE A 215 2.48 13.52 -1.75
CA PHE A 215 3.70 12.88 -1.27
C PHE A 215 4.70 13.86 -0.65
N ASP A 216 4.68 15.13 -1.05
CA ASP A 216 5.40 16.18 -0.35
C ASP A 216 4.82 16.43 1.05
N LEU A 217 3.51 16.31 1.22
CA LEU A 217 2.84 16.32 2.54
C LEU A 217 3.24 15.13 3.43
N VAL A 218 3.53 13.97 2.84
CA VAL A 218 4.06 12.80 3.59
C VAL A 218 5.50 13.06 4.06
N LYS A 219 6.34 13.70 3.23
CA LYS A 219 7.70 14.11 3.64
C LYS A 219 7.63 15.06 4.82
N ASP A 220 6.75 16.05 4.75
CA ASP A 220 6.48 16.97 5.83
C ASP A 220 6.05 16.19 7.10
N TYR A 221 5.02 15.33 7.02
CA TYR A 221 4.44 14.65 8.20
C TYR A 221 5.47 13.83 8.99
N LEU A 222 6.40 13.19 8.28
CA LEU A 222 7.45 12.39 8.90
C LEU A 222 8.57 13.23 9.55
N THR A 223 8.64 14.53 9.24
CA THR A 223 9.62 15.45 9.83
C THR A 223 9.13 16.17 11.10
N THR A 224 7.83 16.16 11.42
CA THR A 224 7.29 16.90 12.60
C THR A 224 7.12 16.07 13.87
N ASP A 225 7.08 14.74 13.78
CA ASP A 225 7.05 13.85 14.96
C ASP A 225 8.47 13.60 15.49
N GLN A 226 9.28 14.66 15.51
CA GLN A 226 10.68 14.66 15.91
C GLN A 226 10.80 14.61 17.43
N LYS A 227 10.90 13.40 17.97
CA LYS A 227 11.76 13.18 19.14
C LYS A 227 12.65 11.95 19.11
N GLU A 228 12.62 11.11 18.07
CA GLU A 228 13.56 9.99 18.02
C GLU A 228 14.02 9.55 16.62
N TYR A 229 15.35 9.47 16.49
CA TYR A 229 16.17 8.68 15.58
C TYR A 229 16.54 9.18 14.17
N SER A 230 17.86 9.13 13.96
CA SER A 230 18.63 9.05 12.72
C SER A 230 18.07 8.04 11.67
N LYS A 231 17.18 7.12 12.06
CA LYS A 231 16.42 6.22 11.17
C LYS A 231 15.43 6.98 10.27
N VAL A 232 14.91 8.13 10.69
CA VAL A 232 13.95 8.94 9.91
C VAL A 232 14.59 9.51 8.64
N ALA A 233 15.89 9.84 8.66
CA ALA A 233 16.61 10.32 7.48
C ALA A 233 16.71 9.24 6.39
N ASN A 234 17.03 8.00 6.76
CA ASN A 234 17.04 6.86 5.83
C ASN A 234 15.62 6.55 5.32
N ASN A 235 14.60 6.65 6.18
CA ASN A 235 13.19 6.47 5.80
C ASN A 235 12.67 7.55 4.83
N LEU A 236 13.15 8.80 4.95
CA LEU A 236 12.85 9.88 4.02
C LEU A 236 13.54 9.67 2.67
N ILE A 237 14.76 9.12 2.67
CA ILE A 237 15.45 8.67 1.46
C ILE A 237 14.67 7.52 0.81
N ASP A 238 14.18 6.56 1.60
CA ASP A 238 13.34 5.45 1.12
C ASP A 238 12.03 5.91 0.49
N ILE A 239 11.37 6.93 1.06
CA ILE A 239 10.16 7.51 0.47
C ILE A 239 10.50 8.28 -0.80
N LYS A 240 11.57 9.09 -0.81
CA LYS A 240 12.02 9.77 -2.04
C LYS A 240 12.37 8.75 -3.14
N ASN A 241 13.00 7.64 -2.78
CA ASN A 241 13.29 6.53 -3.69
C ASN A 241 11.98 5.86 -4.13
N LEU A 242 11.03 5.62 -3.23
CA LEU A 242 9.71 5.10 -3.57
C LEU A 242 8.99 5.97 -4.59
N LEU A 243 9.03 7.31 -4.47
CA LEU A 243 8.46 8.20 -5.47
C LEU A 243 9.10 8.02 -6.84
N LYS A 244 10.43 7.85 -6.87
CA LYS A 244 11.16 7.54 -8.11
C LYS A 244 10.82 6.15 -8.65
N THR A 245 10.29 5.24 -7.84
CA THR A 245 9.82 3.92 -8.27
C THR A 245 8.36 3.90 -8.73
N ILE A 246 7.63 5.01 -8.62
CA ILE A 246 6.27 5.07 -9.15
C ILE A 246 6.36 4.92 -10.68
N ARG A 247 5.61 3.96 -11.20
CA ARG A 247 5.51 3.69 -12.63
C ARG A 247 4.03 3.73 -13.03
N HIS A 248 3.76 4.38 -14.14
CA HIS A 248 2.41 4.56 -14.66
C HIS A 248 2.21 3.65 -15.86
N VAL A 249 1.00 3.12 -15.95
CA VAL A 249 0.60 2.16 -16.97
C VAL A 249 -0.82 2.51 -17.40
N GLU A 250 -1.03 2.57 -18.70
CA GLU A 250 -2.37 2.67 -19.26
C GLU A 250 -3.12 1.36 -18.99
N ALA A 251 -4.45 1.44 -18.84
CA ALA A 251 -5.24 0.23 -18.72
C ALA A 251 -5.17 -0.53 -20.06
N PRO A 252 -4.92 -1.85 -20.07
CA PRO A 252 -5.00 -2.62 -21.29
C PRO A 252 -6.41 -2.52 -21.89
N SER A 253 -6.48 -2.29 -23.20
CA SER A 253 -7.70 -2.13 -24.00
C SER A 253 -8.60 -3.37 -23.98
#